data_AF-A0A932UF60-F1
#
_entry.id   AF-A0A932UF60-F1
#
_cell.length_a   1.000
_cell.length_b   1.000
_cell.length_c   1.000
_cell.angle_alpha   90.00
_cell.angle_beta   90.00
_cell.angle_gamma   90.00
#
_symmetry.space_group_name_H-M   'P 1'
#
loop_
_entity.id
_entity.type
_entity.pdbx_description
1 polymer ?
#
loop_
_entity_poly.entity_id
_entity_poly.type
_entity_poly.pdbx_seq_one_letter_code
_entity_poly.pdbx_strand_id
1 'polypeptide(L)'
;MRLVVLKNEHGNFEYLVTNALATDLTTLVQRQRSRWRIETRFRDTKQLAGLAACHCWVDQALVRHVALVFLTFVVLQLVRRDPQETVGAVKARWQGEVLRDGQAPPQPLRATPPEFRPKRTA
;
A
#
# COMPACT_ATOMS: atom_id res chain seq x y z
N MET A 1 -18.49 13.86 27.71
CA MET A 1 -17.53 14.21 26.64
C MET A 1 -16.20 14.59 27.28
N ARG A 2 -15.06 14.32 26.64
CA ARG A 2 -13.72 14.68 27.14
C ARG A 2 -12.92 15.37 26.04
N LEU A 3 -12.31 16.51 26.37
CA LEU A 3 -11.33 17.19 25.53
C LEU A 3 -9.92 16.82 26.00
N VAL A 4 -9.06 16.46 25.07
CA VAL A 4 -7.64 16.19 25.29
C VAL A 4 -6.85 17.17 24.43
N VAL A 5 -5.90 17.87 25.05
CA VAL A 5 -4.96 18.75 24.36
C VAL A 5 -3.62 18.04 24.27
N LEU A 6 -3.09 17.95 23.05
CA LEU A 6 -1.85 17.28 22.72
C LEU A 6 -0.88 18.31 22.17
N LYS A 7 0.41 18.11 22.42
CA LYS A 7 1.47 18.88 21.78
C LYS A 7 2.24 17.94 20.87
N ASN A 8 2.32 18.26 19.58
CA ASN A 8 3.01 17.40 18.62
C ASN A 8 4.52 17.66 18.61
N GLU A 9 5.26 16.85 17.84
CA GLU A 9 6.73 16.91 17.75
C GLU A 9 7.25 18.24 17.19
N HIS A 10 6.39 18.98 16.48
CA HIS A 10 6.68 20.30 15.92
C HIS A 10 6.29 21.45 16.88
N GLY A 11 5.83 21.12 18.08
CA GLY A 11 5.42 22.09 19.09
C GLY A 11 4.01 22.66 18.92
N ASN A 12 3.25 22.21 17.91
CA ASN A 12 1.89 22.66 17.67
C ASN A 12 0.88 21.95 18.59
N PHE A 13 -0.19 22.66 18.95
CA PHE A 13 -1.28 22.10 19.74
C PHE A 13 -2.31 21.39 18.85
N GLU A 14 -2.69 20.19 19.26
CA GLU A 14 -3.74 19.38 18.63
C GLU A 14 -4.85 19.11 19.65
N TYR A 15 -6.09 19.18 19.19
CA TYR A 15 -7.26 19.01 20.04
C TYR A 15 -7.99 17.73 19.66
N LEU A 16 -8.16 16.83 20.62
CA LEU A 16 -8.91 15.58 20.46
C LEU A 16 -10.16 15.62 21.34
N VAL A 17 -11.32 15.58 20.70
CA VAL A 17 -12.62 15.47 21.37
C VAL A 17 -13.08 14.03 21.31
N THR A 18 -13.41 13.42 22.45
CA THR A 18 -13.81 12.01 22.52
C THR A 18 -14.96 11.77 23.48
N ASN A 19 -15.79 10.78 23.14
CA ASN A 19 -16.82 10.22 24.01
C ASN A 19 -16.31 9.03 24.84
N ALA A 20 -15.08 8.57 24.59
CA ALA A 20 -14.49 7.42 25.27
C ALA A 20 -13.88 7.83 26.62
N LEU A 21 -14.72 7.98 27.64
CA LEU A 21 -14.34 8.48 28.96
C LEU A 21 -13.44 7.52 29.74
N ALA A 22 -13.67 6.21 29.61
CA ALA A 22 -12.94 5.16 30.32
C ALA A 22 -11.61 4.77 29.66
N THR A 23 -11.30 5.32 28.48
CA THR A 23 -10.09 4.97 27.73
C THR A 23 -8.89 5.75 28.24
N ASP A 24 -7.78 5.03 28.42
CA ASP A 24 -6.49 5.63 28.77
C ASP A 24 -6.03 6.66 27.72
N LEU A 25 -5.30 7.67 28.18
CA LEU A 25 -4.79 8.75 27.36
C LEU A 25 -3.84 8.24 26.26
N THR A 26 -2.97 7.29 26.59
CA THR A 26 -2.00 6.70 25.66
C THR A 26 -2.72 6.06 24.47
N THR A 27 -3.76 5.28 24.75
CA THR A 27 -4.61 4.63 23.75
C THR A 27 -5.34 5.65 22.88
N LEU A 28 -5.81 6.75 23.45
CA LEU A 28 -6.44 7.84 22.69
C LEU A 28 -5.45 8.51 21.73
N VAL A 29 -4.24 8.82 22.20
CA VAL A 29 -3.18 9.38 21.34
C VAL A 29 -2.79 8.41 20.23
N GLN A 30 -2.62 7.12 20.54
CA GLN A 30 -2.29 6.12 19.53
C GLN A 30 -3.39 5.97 18.48
N ARG A 31 -4.67 6.00 18.89
CA ARG A 31 -5.81 6.00 17.95
C ARG A 31 -5.81 7.24 17.07
N GLN A 32 -5.57 8.43 17.64
CA GLN A 32 -5.50 9.67 16.86
C GLN A 32 -4.35 9.61 15.83
N ARG A 33 -3.16 9.16 16.23
CA ARG A 33 -2.02 8.96 15.33
C ARG A 33 -2.31 7.94 14.23
N SER A 34 -3.06 6.88 14.56
CA SER A 34 -3.45 5.86 13.58
C SER A 34 -4.32 6.41 12.43
N ARG A 35 -4.92 7.60 12.58
CA ARG A 35 -5.71 8.27 11.53
C ARG A 35 -4.91 8.41 10.24
N TRP A 36 -3.64 8.79 10.32
CA TRP A 36 -2.80 8.99 9.14
C TRP A 36 -2.63 7.70 8.30
N ARG A 37 -2.73 6.53 8.94
CA ARG A 37 -2.62 5.24 8.25
C ARG A 37 -3.69 5.08 7.16
N ILE A 38 -4.87 5.70 7.30
CA ILE A 38 -5.89 5.64 6.26
C ILE A 38 -5.42 6.35 4.99
N GLU A 39 -4.78 7.52 5.14
CA GLU A 39 -4.32 8.32 4.02
C GLU A 39 -3.17 7.64 3.28
N THR A 40 -2.22 7.05 4.02
CA THR A 40 -1.18 6.21 3.42
C THR A 40 -1.79 5.04 2.64
N ARG A 41 -2.78 4.32 3.22
CA ARG A 41 -3.46 3.22 2.50
C ARG A 41 -4.19 3.70 1.25
N PHE A 42 -4.86 4.85 1.28
CA PHE A 42 -5.50 5.42 0.10
C PHE A 42 -4.47 5.80 -0.98
N ARG A 43 -3.32 6.37 -0.59
CA ARG A 43 -2.22 6.65 -1.51
C ARG A 43 -1.70 5.37 -2.16
N ASP A 44 -1.42 4.33 -1.39
CA ASP A 44 -0.96 3.04 -1.89
C ASP A 44 -2.00 2.40 -2.82
N THR A 45 -3.28 2.49 -2.48
CA THR A 45 -4.36 1.94 -3.31
C THR A 45 -4.43 2.65 -4.67
N LYS A 46 -4.25 3.99 -4.69
CA LYS A 46 -4.13 4.78 -5.93
C LYS A 46 -2.93 4.37 -6.77
N GLN A 47 -1.76 4.30 -6.16
CA GLN A 47 -0.50 4.12 -6.89
C GLN A 47 -0.23 2.66 -7.29
N LEU A 48 -0.59 1.70 -6.44
CA LEU A 48 -0.13 0.31 -6.54
C LEU A 48 -1.26 -0.68 -6.86
N ALA A 49 -2.49 -0.42 -6.39
CA ALA A 49 -3.64 -1.30 -6.63
C ALA A 49 -4.49 -0.92 -7.86
N GLY A 50 -4.27 0.26 -8.46
CA GLY A 50 -4.93 0.67 -9.70
C GLY A 50 -6.20 1.50 -9.52
N LEU A 51 -6.41 2.12 -8.34
CA LEU A 51 -7.56 3.00 -8.14
C LEU A 51 -7.51 4.23 -9.07
N ALA A 52 -6.31 4.71 -9.40
CA ALA A 52 -6.12 5.82 -10.34
C ALA A 52 -6.21 5.42 -11.83
N ALA A 53 -6.28 4.11 -12.14
CA ALA A 53 -6.29 3.59 -13.51
C ALA A 53 -7.73 3.34 -14.05
N CYS A 54 -8.75 3.90 -13.39
CA CYS A 54 -10.13 3.74 -13.84
C CYS A 54 -10.38 4.59 -15.10
N HIS A 55 -10.73 3.93 -16.20
CA HIS A 55 -11.16 4.58 -17.45
C HIS A 55 -12.62 4.24 -17.78
N CYS A 56 -13.44 3.96 -16.77
CA CYS A 56 -14.85 3.66 -16.94
C CYS A 56 -15.66 4.93 -17.22
N TRP A 57 -16.59 4.84 -18.16
CA TRP A 57 -17.48 5.95 -18.56
C TRP A 57 -18.89 5.85 -17.97
N VAL A 58 -19.17 4.76 -17.26
CA VAL A 58 -20.49 4.46 -16.68
C VAL A 58 -20.36 4.41 -15.16
N ASP A 59 -21.24 5.10 -14.44
CA ASP A 59 -21.21 5.20 -12.96
C ASP A 59 -21.19 3.84 -12.29
N GLN A 60 -22.01 2.92 -12.78
CA GLN A 60 -22.07 1.56 -12.24
C GLN A 60 -20.73 0.81 -12.42
N ALA A 61 -20.01 1.06 -13.51
CA ALA A 61 -18.69 0.48 -13.74
C ALA A 61 -17.64 1.12 -12.82
N LEU A 62 -17.74 2.43 -12.56
CA LEU A 62 -16.88 3.12 -11.58
C LEU A 62 -17.06 2.54 -10.18
N VAL A 63 -18.30 2.37 -9.70
CA VAL A 63 -18.59 1.81 -8.37
C VAL A 63 -18.00 0.40 -8.24
N ARG A 64 -18.21 -0.45 -9.26
CA ARG A 64 -17.66 -1.81 -9.28
C ARG A 64 -16.13 -1.82 -9.32
N HIS A 65 -15.52 -0.94 -10.12
CA HIS A 65 -14.06 -0.80 -10.19
C HIS A 65 -13.48 -0.45 -8.81
N VAL A 66 -14.04 0.57 -8.15
CA VAL A 66 -13.59 0.98 -6.82
C VAL A 66 -13.71 -0.18 -5.81
N ALA A 67 -14.85 -0.89 -5.80
CA ALA A 67 -15.05 -2.04 -4.92
C ALA A 67 -14.03 -3.16 -5.16
N LEU A 68 -13.79 -3.52 -6.43
CA LEU A 68 -12.82 -4.55 -6.80
C LEU A 68 -11.40 -4.15 -6.44
N VAL A 69 -11.01 -2.90 -6.67
CA VAL A 69 -9.66 -2.41 -6.32
C VAL A 69 -9.44 -2.48 -4.80
N PHE A 70 -10.43 -2.09 -3.99
CA PHE A 70 -10.29 -2.21 -2.53
C PHE A 70 -10.26 -3.66 -2.07
N LEU A 71 -11.05 -4.55 -2.67
CA LEU A 71 -10.97 -5.98 -2.41
C LEU A 71 -9.58 -6.53 -2.76
N THR A 72 -9.05 -6.20 -3.94
CA THR A 72 -7.69 -6.57 -4.36
C THR A 72 -6.65 -6.03 -3.38
N PHE A 73 -6.77 -4.78 -2.94
CA PHE A 73 -5.86 -4.22 -1.94
C PHE A 73 -5.89 -5.02 -0.64
N VAL A 74 -7.06 -5.37 -0.12
CA VAL A 74 -7.18 -6.20 1.10
C VAL A 74 -6.55 -7.57 0.89
N VAL A 75 -6.82 -8.25 -0.24
CA VAL A 75 -6.21 -9.55 -0.56
C VAL A 75 -4.69 -9.44 -0.62
N LEU A 76 -4.15 -8.42 -1.30
CA LEU A 76 -2.71 -8.18 -1.38
C LEU A 76 -2.07 -7.92 0.00
N GLN A 77 -2.81 -7.31 0.93
CA GLN A 77 -2.35 -7.13 2.31
C GLN A 77 -2.36 -8.45 3.09
N LEU A 78 -3.35 -9.32 2.87
CA LEU A 78 -3.46 -10.63 3.54
C LEU A 78 -2.37 -11.61 3.10
N VAL A 79 -1.98 -11.57 1.82
CA VAL A 79 -0.96 -12.47 1.24
C VAL A 79 0.47 -11.91 1.32
N ARG A 80 0.64 -10.78 2.01
CA ARG A 80 1.94 -10.15 2.26
C ARG A 80 2.74 -11.03 3.23
N ARG A 81 4.01 -11.26 2.94
CA ARG A 81 4.88 -12.12 3.79
C ARG A 81 5.67 -11.33 4.81
N ASP A 82 6.07 -10.11 4.45
CA ASP A 82 6.83 -9.20 5.31
C ASP A 82 6.03 -7.89 5.46
N PRO A 83 5.82 -7.37 6.69
CA PRO A 83 5.22 -6.05 6.91
C PRO A 83 5.82 -4.91 6.08
N GLN A 84 7.12 -4.98 5.74
CA GLN A 84 7.84 -3.98 4.95
C GLN A 84 7.68 -4.14 3.44
N GLU A 85 7.15 -5.28 2.96
CA GLU A 85 6.90 -5.51 1.55
C GLU A 85 5.82 -4.55 1.04
N THR A 86 6.05 -3.88 -0.09
CA THR A 86 5.06 -2.96 -0.66
C THR A 86 3.93 -3.74 -1.34
N VAL A 87 2.73 -3.14 -1.43
CA VAL A 87 1.59 -3.76 -2.15
C VAL A 87 1.95 -4.08 -3.61
N GLY A 88 2.77 -3.22 -4.24
CA GLY A 88 3.24 -3.41 -5.61
C GLY A 88 4.16 -4.63 -5.76
N ALA A 89 5.06 -4.85 -4.81
CA ALA A 89 5.93 -6.03 -4.81
C ALA A 89 5.13 -7.33 -4.66
N VAL A 90 4.17 -7.36 -3.72
CA VAL A 90 3.25 -8.50 -3.55
C VAL A 90 2.49 -8.77 -4.85
N LYS A 91 1.92 -7.73 -5.46
CA LYS A 91 1.17 -7.84 -6.71
C LYS A 91 2.05 -8.41 -7.84
N ALA A 92 3.25 -7.87 -8.04
CA ALA A 92 4.16 -8.33 -9.09
C ALA A 92 4.57 -9.81 -8.89
N ARG A 93 4.84 -10.21 -7.64
CA ARG A 93 5.13 -11.61 -7.31
C ARG A 93 3.95 -12.53 -7.66
N TRP A 94 2.75 -12.20 -7.19
CA TRP A 94 1.57 -13.00 -7.45
C TRP A 94 1.21 -13.08 -8.94
N GLN A 95 1.33 -11.96 -9.66
CA GLN A 95 1.15 -11.95 -11.12
C GLN A 95 2.18 -12.86 -11.81
N GLY A 96 3.43 -12.86 -11.35
CA GLY A 96 4.46 -13.77 -11.84
C GLY A 96 4.18 -15.23 -11.51
N GLU A 97 3.68 -15.54 -10.31
CA GLU A 97 3.28 -16.89 -9.91
C GLU A 97 2.13 -17.41 -10.78
N VAL A 98 1.09 -16.59 -10.99
CA VAL A 98 -0.05 -16.93 -11.86
C VAL A 98 0.38 -17.11 -13.31
N LEU A 99 1.19 -16.19 -13.85
CA LEU A 99 1.61 -16.25 -15.25
C LEU A 99 2.54 -17.45 -15.53
N ARG A 100 3.30 -17.89 -14.53
CA ARG A 100 4.21 -19.03 -14.68
C ARG A 100 3.47 -20.36 -14.73
N ASP A 101 2.26 -20.46 -14.19
CA ASP A 101 1.49 -21.70 -14.15
C ASP A 101 2.33 -22.92 -13.68
N GLY A 102 3.15 -22.71 -12.64
CA GLY A 102 4.06 -23.73 -12.10
C GLY A 102 5.36 -23.96 -12.89
N GLN A 103 5.59 -23.28 -14.01
CA GLN A 103 6.84 -23.34 -14.77
C GLN A 103 7.98 -22.60 -14.04
N ALA A 104 9.21 -23.11 -14.20
CA ALA A 104 10.40 -22.47 -13.65
C ALA A 104 10.60 -21.05 -14.25
N PRO A 105 11.19 -20.10 -13.49
CA PRO A 105 11.48 -18.77 -14.00
C PRO A 105 12.31 -18.85 -15.29
N PRO A 106 11.94 -18.13 -16.37
CA PRO A 106 12.79 -18.07 -17.54
C PRO A 106 14.16 -17.50 -17.18
N GLN A 107 15.22 -18.00 -17.83
CA GLN A 107 16.55 -17.44 -17.63
C GLN A 107 16.52 -15.94 -17.97
N PRO A 108 17.12 -15.07 -17.13
CA PRO A 108 17.17 -13.65 -17.42
C PRO A 108 17.82 -13.42 -18.79
N LEU A 109 17.07 -12.79 -19.70
CA LEU A 109 17.60 -12.36 -20.97
C LEU A 109 18.67 -11.30 -20.66
N ARG A 110 19.95 -11.67 -20.79
CA ARG A 110 21.05 -10.71 -20.67
C ARG A 110 20.93 -9.77 -21.86
N ALA A 111 20.68 -8.49 -21.59
CA ALA A 111 20.50 -7.44 -22.61
C ALA A 111 21.71 -7.27 -23.55
N THR A 112 22.87 -7.84 -23.20
CA THR A 112 24.07 -7.81 -24.03
C THR A 112 24.65 -9.23 -24.10
N PRO A 113 24.71 -9.83 -25.30
CA PRO A 113 25.46 -11.05 -25.51
C PRO A 113 26.92 -10.88 -25.06
N PRO A 114 27.57 -11.93 -24.55
CA PRO A 114 28.93 -11.84 -24.03
C PRO A 114 29.94 -11.27 -25.04
N GLU A 115 29.70 -11.46 -26.34
CA GLU A 115 30.52 -10.91 -27.43
C GLU A 115 30.50 -9.36 -27.54
N PHE A 116 29.47 -8.69 -27.02
CA PHE A 116 29.33 -7.23 -27.08
C PHE A 116 29.66 -6.53 -25.75
N ARG A 117 30.17 -7.26 -24.75
CA ARG A 117 30.55 -6.66 -23.46
C ARG A 117 31.93 -5.98 -23.59
N PRO A 118 32.07 -4.67 -23.30
CA PRO A 118 33.37 -4.02 -23.31
C PRO A 118 34.28 -4.68 -22.28
N LYS A 119 35.46 -5.13 -22.73
CA LYS A 119 36.50 -5.64 -21.82
C LYS A 119 37.00 -4.45 -21.01
N ARG A 120 36.73 -4.43 -19.69
CA ARG A 120 37.36 -3.46 -18.78
C ARG A 120 38.87 -3.70 -18.85
N THR A 121 39.58 -2.81 -19.54
CA THR A 121 41.02 -2.65 -19.40
C THR A 121 41.30 -2.11 -18.00
N ALA A 122 42.18 -2.80 -17.28
CA ALA A 122 42.68 -2.40 -15.97
C ALA A 122 43.52 -1.13 -16.06
#